data_AF-A0A2P2Q1V0-F1
#
_entry.id   AF-A0A2P2Q1V0-F1
#
_cell.length_a   1.000
_cell.length_b   1.000
_cell.length_c   1.000
_cell.angle_alpha   90.00
_cell.angle_beta   90.00
_cell.angle_gamma   90.00
#
_symmetry.space_group_name_H-M   'P 1'
#
loop_
_entity.id
_entity.type
_entity.pdbx_description
1 polymer ?
#
loop_
_entity_poly.entity_id
_entity_poly.type
_entity_poly.pdbx_seq_one_letter_code
_entity_poly.pdbx_strand_id
1 'polypeptide(L)' 'MMEMIVENNMQSSKDLEELLACYLSLNSNEYHDLIVKAFEQIWFYMVDLHL' A
#
# COMPACT_ATOMS: atom_id res chain seq x y z
N MET A 1 4.47 -13.18 -8.66
CA MET A 1 4.35 -11.86 -7.98
C MET A 1 2.89 -11.43 -7.91
N MET A 2 2.16 -11.38 -9.04
CA MET A 2 0.70 -11.21 -9.05
C MET A 2 -0.05 -12.35 -8.34
N GLU A 3 0.44 -13.58 -8.47
CA GLU A 3 -0.12 -14.77 -7.82
C GLU A 3 -0.02 -14.72 -6.28
N MET A 4 1.02 -14.08 -5.72
CA MET A 4 1.19 -14.00 -4.26
C MET A 4 0.26 -12.98 -3.59
N ILE A 5 -0.19 -11.97 -4.34
CA ILE A 5 -1.12 -10.94 -3.86
C ILE A 5 -2.55 -11.52 -3.76
N VAL A 6 -2.91 -12.44 -4.66
CA VAL A 6 -4.20 -13.13 -4.66
C VAL A 6 -4.24 -14.25 -3.61
N GLU A 7 -3.15 -15.00 -3.43
CA GLU A 7 -3.12 -16.12 -2.48
C GLU A 7 -3.07 -15.70 -0.99
N ASN A 8 -2.48 -14.54 -0.64
CA ASN A 8 -2.30 -14.14 0.76
C ASN A 8 -3.43 -13.31 1.37
N ASN A 9 -4.54 -13.09 0.67
CA ASN A 9 -5.62 -12.22 1.18
C ASN A 9 -5.09 -10.87 1.69
N MET A 10 -4.30 -10.15 0.89
CA MET A 10 -4.23 -8.68 1.04
C MET A 10 -5.56 -8.07 0.57
N GLN A 11 -6.67 -8.50 1.18
CA GLN A 11 -8.05 -8.12 0.88
C GLN A 11 -8.55 -7.03 1.82
N SER A 12 -7.74 -6.63 2.81
CA SER A 12 -8.12 -5.62 3.78
C SER A 12 -7.24 -4.39 3.65
N SER A 13 -7.86 -3.21 3.65
CA SER A 13 -7.19 -1.91 3.80
C SER A 13 -6.14 -1.90 4.92
N LYS A 14 -6.34 -2.76 5.94
CA LYS A 14 -5.46 -2.92 7.08
C LYS A 14 -4.06 -3.42 6.73
N ASP A 15 -3.90 -4.31 5.76
CA ASP A 15 -2.57 -4.80 5.37
C ASP A 15 -1.77 -3.71 4.66
N LEU A 16 -2.46 -2.86 3.88
CA LEU A 16 -1.86 -1.70 3.23
C LEU A 16 -1.47 -0.62 4.25
N GLU A 17 -2.29 -0.40 5.27
CA GLU A 17 -1.99 0.50 6.39
C GLU A 17 -0.77 0.02 7.20
N GLU A 18 -0.68 -1.28 7.52
CA GLU A 18 0.48 -1.85 8.22
C GLU A 18 1.76 -1.73 7.39
N LEU A 19 1.66 -1.95 6.07
CA LEU A 19 2.79 -1.77 5.15
C LEU A 19 3.23 -0.30 5.09
N LEU A 20 2.29 0.64 5.01
CA LEU A 20 2.58 2.07 5.03
C LEU A 20 3.30 2.48 6.32
N ALA A 21 2.80 2.02 7.47
CA ALA A 21 3.43 2.29 8.76
C ALA A 21 4.87 1.74 8.82
N CYS A 22 5.10 0.53 8.28
CA CYS A 22 6.45 -0.04 8.17
C CYS A 22 7.37 0.87 7.33
N TYR A 23 6.93 1.28 6.13
CA TYR A 23 7.74 2.13 5.25
C TYR A 23 8.05 3.50 5.87
N LEU A 24 7.08 4.13 6.57
CA LEU A 24 7.32 5.40 7.24
C LEU A 24 8.30 5.25 8.41
N SER A 25 8.25 4.14 9.16
CA SER A 25 9.19 3.91 10.28
C SER A 25 10.62 3.58 9.82
N LEU A 26 10.76 2.96 8.65
CA LEU A 26 12.05 2.52 8.11
C LEU A 26 12.79 3.59 7.30
N ASN A 27 12.10 4.65 6.87
CA ASN A 27 12.65 5.69 6.01
C ASN A 27 12.65 7.06 6.71
N SER A 28 13.65 7.88 6.40
CA SER A 28 13.69 9.28 6.83
C SER A 28 12.49 10.08 6.33
N ASN A 29 12.10 11.11 7.08
CA ASN A 29 10.95 11.97 6.76
C ASN A 29 11.01 12.60 5.36
N GLU A 30 12.20 12.77 4.78
CA GLU A 30 12.39 13.27 3.40
C GLU A 30 11.71 12.38 2.33
N TYR A 31 11.51 11.09 2.62
CA TYR A 31 10.86 10.14 1.72
C TYR A 31 9.38 9.94 2.04
N HIS A 32 8.87 10.45 3.16
CA HIS A 32 7.51 10.17 3.61
C HIS A 32 6.47 10.67 2.62
N ASP A 33 6.64 11.88 2.06
CA ASP A 33 5.73 12.42 1.04
C ASP A 33 5.68 11.54 -0.22
N LEU A 34 6.81 10.97 -0.63
CA LEU A 34 6.88 10.09 -1.79
C LEU A 34 6.21 8.74 -1.49
N ILE A 35 6.45 8.20 -0.30
CA ILE A 35 5.85 6.95 0.17
C ILE A 35 4.32 7.10 0.22
N VAL A 36 3.80 8.16 0.86
CA VAL A 36 2.36 8.41 0.95
C VAL A 36 1.72 8.52 -0.43
N LYS A 37 2.33 9.28 -1.36
CA LYS A 37 1.81 9.41 -2.74
C LYS A 37 1.74 8.07 -3.49
N ALA A 38 2.73 7.20 -3.30
CA ALA A 38 2.72 5.87 -3.92
C ALA A 38 1.59 5.00 -3.37
N PHE A 39 1.37 5.05 -2.05
CA PHE A 39 0.29 4.31 -1.39
C PHE A 39 -1.10 4.85 -1.74
N GLU A 40 -1.26 6.17 -1.88
CA GLU A 40 -2.50 6.78 -2.39
C GLU A 40 -2.86 6.25 -3.79
N GLN A 41 -1.88 6.19 -4.70
CA GLN A 41 -2.12 5.64 -6.04
C GLN A 41 -2.59 4.20 -6.00
N ILE A 42 -1.94 3.35 -5.19
CA ILE A 42 -2.35 1.95 -5.01
C ILE A 42 -3.78 1.85 -4.49
N TRP A 43 -4.16 2.70 -3.52
CA TRP A 43 -5.52 2.77 -3.02
C TRP A 43 -6.53 3.13 -4.11
N PHE A 44 -6.25 4.16 -4.90
CA PHE A 44 -7.10 4.54 -6.03
C PHE A 44 -7.24 3.41 -7.06
N TYR A 45 -6.14 2.73 -7.41
CA TYR A 45 -6.20 1.58 -8.32
C TYR A 45 -7.03 0.42 -7.76
N MET A 46 -6.95 0.14 -6.46
CA MET A 46 -7.78 -0.90 -5.83
C MET A 46 -9.27 -0.54 -5.85
N VAL A 47 -9.60 0.73 -5.62
CA VAL A 47 -10.99 1.22 -5.67
C VAL A 47 -11.52 1.24 -7.12
N ASP A 48 -10.69 1.61 -8.09
CA ASP A 48 -11.05 1.66 -9.52
C ASP A 48 -11.23 0.25 -10.12
N LEU A 49 -10.44 -0.73 -9.67
CA LEU A 49 -10.60 -2.14 -10.09
C LEU A 49 -11.85 -2.82 -9.50
N HIS A 50 -12.49 -2.21 -8.50
CA HIS A 50 -13.68 -2.74 -7.83
C HIS A 50 -15.01 -2.31 -8.49
N LEU A 51 -14.95 -1.70 -9.69
CA LEU A 51 -16.10 -1.34 -10.55
C LEU A 51 -16.55 -2.48 -11.48
#